data_AF-A0AAX4HJK2-F1
#
_entry.id   AF-A0AAX4HJK2-F1
#
_cell.length_a   1.000
_cell.length_b   1.000
_cell.length_c   1.000
_cell.angle_alpha   90.00
_cell.angle_beta   90.00
_cell.angle_gamma   90.00
#
_symmetry.space_group_name_H-M   'P 1'
#
loop_
_entity.id
_entity.type
_entity.pdbx_description
1 polymer ?
#
loop_
_entity_poly.entity_id
_entity_poly.type
_entity_poly.pdbx_seq_one_letter_code
_entity_poly.pdbx_strand_id
1 'polypeptide(L)' 'MELEQAIELLKTVVKDNGVNDERHIDLGLIPVEKRALFEKAMVVSKMAIIEGKLSQEDFKRLVHLDI' A
#
# COMPACT_ATOMS: atom_id res chain seq x y z
N MET A 1 0.56 3.38 14.50
CA MET A 1 0.77 3.80 13.10
C MET A 1 -0.61 4.09 12.62
N GLU A 2 -0.85 5.34 12.28
CA GLU A 2 -2.14 5.81 11.80
C GLU A 2 -2.31 5.45 10.32
N LEU A 3 -3.55 5.47 9.84
CA LEU A 3 -3.89 5.07 8.47
C LEU A 3 -3.17 5.95 7.44
N GLU A 4 -3.12 7.26 7.67
CA GLU A 4 -2.46 8.21 6.78
C GLU A 4 -0.97 7.90 6.65
N GLN A 5 -0.30 7.56 7.75
CA GLN A 5 1.11 7.17 7.74
C GLN A 5 1.33 5.85 6.99
N ALA A 6 0.41 4.89 7.14
CA ALA A 6 0.47 3.64 6.41
C ALA A 6 0.34 3.89 4.89
N ILE A 7 -0.60 4.73 4.47
CA ILE A 7 -0.80 5.09 3.07
C ILE A 7 0.44 5.78 2.48
N GLU A 8 0.97 6.80 3.16
CA GLU A 8 2.18 7.49 2.71
C GLU A 8 3.37 6.56 2.58
N LEU A 9 3.51 5.61 3.50
CA LEU A 9 4.58 4.62 3.44
C LEU A 9 4.41 3.69 2.22
N LEU A 10 3.20 3.16 1.99
CA LEU A 10 2.93 2.22 0.90
C LEU A 10 3.06 2.86 -0.49
N LYS A 11 2.75 4.16 -0.65
CA LYS A 11 2.99 4.89 -1.90
C LYS A 11 4.43 4.77 -2.40
N THR A 12 5.40 4.72 -1.49
CA THR A 12 6.84 4.71 -1.84
C THR A 12 7.33 3.42 -2.47
N VAL A 13 6.52 2.35 -2.41
CA VAL A 13 6.88 1.02 -2.89
C VAL A 13 5.92 0.51 -3.96
N VAL A 14 5.13 1.40 -4.54
CA VAL A 14 4.23 1.08 -5.65
C VAL A 14 5.02 1.14 -6.95
N LYS A 15 4.92 0.08 -7.75
CA LYS A 15 5.60 -0.05 -9.04
C LYS A 15 4.68 -0.58 -10.12
N ASP A 16 5.01 -0.18 -11.34
CA ASP A 16 4.47 -0.78 -12.55
C ASP A 16 4.99 -2.22 -12.70
N ASN A 17 4.13 -3.14 -13.14
CA ASN A 17 4.53 -4.51 -13.43
C ASN A 17 5.18 -4.70 -14.81
N GLY A 18 5.20 -3.65 -15.64
CA GLY A 18 5.89 -3.58 -16.92
C GLY A 18 5.23 -4.39 -18.06
N VAL A 19 4.04 -4.95 -17.83
CA VAL A 19 3.37 -5.85 -18.79
C VAL A 19 2.02 -5.32 -19.25
N ASN A 20 1.24 -4.70 -18.37
CA ASN A 20 -0.14 -4.30 -18.67
C ASN A 20 -0.58 -3.02 -17.94
N ASP A 21 0.34 -2.10 -17.67
CA ASP A 21 0.08 -0.88 -16.89
C ASP A 21 -0.69 -1.21 -15.60
N GLU A 22 -0.38 -2.33 -14.93
CA GLU A 22 -0.93 -2.64 -13.62
C GLU A 22 0.13 -2.35 -12.56
N ARG A 23 -0.25 -1.54 -11.58
CA ARG A 23 0.62 -1.22 -10.44
C ARG A 23 0.36 -2.16 -9.28
N HIS A 24 1.42 -2.45 -8.54
CA HIS A 24 1.38 -3.26 -7.33
C HIS A 24 2.34 -2.73 -6.27
N ILE A 25 2.10 -3.13 -5.02
CA ILE A 25 3.00 -2.86 -3.90
C ILE A 25 4.12 -3.91 -3.92
N ASP A 26 5.35 -3.48 -4.15
CA ASP A 26 6.53 -4.33 -4.24
C ASP A 26 7.41 -4.16 -2.99
N LEU A 27 7.28 -5.11 -2.06
CA LEU A 27 8.11 -5.12 -0.85
C LEU A 27 9.55 -5.59 -1.10
N GLY A 28 9.87 -6.08 -2.30
CA GLY A 28 11.22 -6.47 -2.70
C GLY A 28 12.19 -5.28 -2.81
N LEU A 29 11.66 -4.07 -2.88
CA LEU A 29 12.43 -2.83 -2.95
C LEU A 29 12.94 -2.33 -1.60
N ILE A 30 12.47 -2.96 -0.54
CA ILE A 30 12.65 -2.47 0.82
C ILE A 30 13.79 -3.26 1.46
N PRO A 31 14.72 -2.59 2.17
CA PRO A 31 15.67 -3.28 3.03
C PRO A 31 14.97 -4.22 4.02
N VAL A 32 15.55 -5.40 4.28
CA VAL A 32 14.93 -6.45 5.09
C VAL A 32 14.52 -5.93 6.47
N GLU A 33 15.32 -5.05 7.07
CA GLU A 33 15.11 -4.45 8.39
C GLU A 33 13.85 -3.58 8.44
N LYS A 34 13.43 -3.04 7.30
CA LYS A 34 12.23 -2.19 7.17
C LYS A 34 10.99 -2.99 6.76
N ARG A 35 11.13 -4.26 6.34
CA ARG A 35 10.02 -5.06 5.81
C ARG A 35 8.84 -5.17 6.79
N ALA A 36 9.13 -5.41 8.07
CA ALA A 36 8.10 -5.49 9.12
C ALA A 36 7.27 -4.19 9.26
N LEU A 37 7.87 -3.03 8.98
CA LEU A 37 7.17 -1.74 9.01
C LEU A 37 6.14 -1.64 7.89
N PHE A 38 6.49 -2.08 6.69
CA PHE A 38 5.58 -2.03 5.54
C PHE A 38 4.51 -3.11 5.62
N GLU A 39 4.83 -4.30 6.13
CA GLU A 39 3.83 -5.33 6.42
C GLU A 39 2.81 -4.82 7.44
N LYS A 40 3.26 -4.09 8.47
CA LYS A 40 2.35 -3.41 9.41
C LYS A 40 1.48 -2.37 8.72
N ALA A 41 2.02 -1.57 7.80
CA ALA A 41 1.23 -0.60 7.04
C ALA A 41 0.15 -1.29 6.20
N MET A 42 0.48 -2.41 5.52
CA MET A 42 -0.50 -3.23 4.80
C MET A 42 -1.63 -3.72 5.70
N VAL A 43 -1.31 -4.21 6.91
CA VAL A 43 -2.31 -4.65 7.87
C VAL A 43 -3.22 -3.51 8.31
N VAL A 44 -2.66 -2.34 8.64
CA VAL A 44 -3.44 -1.15 9.04
C VAL A 44 -4.41 -0.73 7.94
N SER A 45 -3.94 -0.61 6.69
CA SER A 45 -4.79 -0.27 5.55
C SER A 45 -5.88 -1.31 5.30
N LYS A 46 -5.54 -2.60 5.39
CA LYS A 46 -6.50 -3.70 5.23
C LYS A 46 -7.59 -3.68 6.31
N MET A 47 -7.21 -3.41 7.57
CA MET A 47 -8.17 -3.30 8.66
C MET A 47 -9.11 -2.12 8.48
N ALA A 48 -8.60 -0.96 8.06
CA ALA A 48 -9.44 0.20 7.74
C ALA A 48 -10.46 -0.11 6.62
N ILE A 49 -10.08 -0.95 5.65
CA ILE A 49 -11.00 -1.41 4.60
C ILE A 49 -12.07 -2.34 5.16
N ILE A 50 -11.68 -3.33 5.97
CA ILE A 50 -12.62 -4.27 6.59
C ILE A 50 -13.61 -3.55 7.50
N GLU A 51 -13.16 -2.53 8.23
CA GLU A 51 -13.98 -1.72 9.13
C GLU A 51 -14.85 -0.68 8.40
N GLY A 52 -14.76 -0.59 7.07
CA GLY A 52 -15.53 0.36 6.25
C GLY A 52 -15.08 1.82 6.40
N LYS A 53 -13.91 2.07 7.02
CA LYS A 53 -13.32 3.41 7.17
C LYS A 53 -12.64 3.89 5.90
N LEU A 54 -12.27 2.96 5.01
CA LEU A 54 -11.63 3.22 3.73
C LEU A 54 -12.20 2.25 2.70
N SER A 55 -12.62 2.71 1.52
CA SER A 55 -13.04 1.79 0.48
C SER A 55 -11.84 1.17 -0.24
N GLN A 56 -12.01 0.01 -0.87
CA GLN A 56 -10.94 -0.60 -1.67
C GLN A 56 -10.54 0.29 -2.86
N GLU A 57 -11.48 1.01 -3.47
CA GLU A 57 -11.21 1.95 -4.57
C GLU A 57 -10.45 3.19 -4.08
N ASP A 58 -10.86 3.76 -2.94
CA ASP A 58 -10.16 4.91 -2.35
C ASP A 58 -8.76 4.53 -1.91
N PHE A 59 -8.57 3.34 -1.34
CA PHE A 59 -7.22 2.84 -1.05
C PHE A 59 -6.36 2.80 -2.30
N LYS A 60 -6.86 2.19 -3.40
CA LYS A 60 -6.12 2.11 -4.66
C LYS A 60 -5.73 3.49 -5.18
N ARG A 61 -6.67 4.44 -5.21
CA ARG A 61 -6.44 5.86 -5.54
C ARG A 61 -5.36 6.48 -4.67
N LEU A 62 -5.49 6.33 -3.36
CA LEU A 62 -4.58 6.94 -2.41
C LEU A 62 -3.17 6.36 -2.53
N VAL A 63 -2.98 5.07 -2.83
CA VAL A 63 -1.65 4.49 -3.02
C VAL A 63 -1.20 4.44 -4.48
N HIS A 64 -1.95 5.01 -5.42
CA HIS A 64 -1.67 5.04 -6.86
C HIS A 64 -1.61 3.65 -7.52
N LEU A 65 -2.45 2.72 -7.07
CA LEU A 65 -2.64 1.40 -7.67
C LEU A 65 -3.68 1.38 -8.78
N ASP A 66 -4.49 2.43 -8.92
CA ASP A 66 -5.37 2.65 -10.05
C ASP A 66 -4.62 3.34 -11.19
N ILE A 67 -4.93 2.94 -12.42
CA ILE A 67 -4.44 3.53 -13.67
C ILE A 67 -5.66 3.85 -14.52
#